data_AF-A0AAV0K820-F1
#
_entry.id   AF-A0AAV0K820-F1
#
_cell.length_a   1.000
_cell.length_b   1.000
_cell.length_c   1.000
_cell.angle_alpha   90.00
_cell.angle_beta   90.00
_cell.angle_gamma   90.00
#
_symmetry.space_group_name_H-M   'P 1'
#
loop_
_entity.id
_entity.type
_entity.pdbx_description
1 polymer ?
#
loop_
_entity_poly.entity_id
_entity_poly.type
_entity_poly.pdbx_seq_one_letter_code
_entity_poly.pdbx_strand_id
1 'polypeptide(L)'
;MQYDVYGNLFGLLASHPVTPLVSLHHLDVVEPIFPNVTRVEALQRLAVPMKMDSAGIMQQSICYDKSRSWTVSVSWGFAVQIFRGVFSPREIEMPSRTFLNWYRRADYTAYAFNTRPVARNPCQKPFVFYLSKARSLTSLNTTVSEYQRHRVPHPECKWKMADPSSINMAVVYKRPDPQLWSRSPRRNCCRVMSTKKKGTITIDVGMCRDGEISEV
;
A
#
# COMPACT_ATOMS: atom_id res chain seq x y z
N MET A 1 5.01 -8.18 14.35
CA MET A 1 6.14 -7.86 13.46
C MET A 1 7.11 -7.02 14.29
N GLN A 2 8.35 -7.48 14.45
CA GLN A 2 9.34 -6.80 15.29
C GLN A 2 10.24 -5.93 14.41
N TYR A 3 10.29 -4.62 14.65
CA TYR A 3 10.97 -3.63 13.80
C TYR A 3 11.63 -2.59 14.70
N ASP A 4 12.95 -2.69 14.81
CA ASP A 4 13.76 -1.73 15.57
C ASP A 4 14.12 -0.55 14.65
N VAL A 5 13.13 0.29 14.34
CA VAL A 5 13.27 1.43 13.43
C VAL A 5 12.61 2.69 14.00
N TYR A 6 13.10 3.86 13.58
CA TYR A 6 12.56 5.17 13.97
C TYR A 6 11.96 5.91 12.77
N GLY A 7 11.09 6.89 13.07
CA GLY A 7 10.53 7.80 12.06
C GLY A 7 9.32 7.23 11.35
N ASN A 8 9.28 7.35 10.02
CA ASN A 8 8.10 7.05 9.22
C ASN A 8 8.07 5.59 8.76
N LEU A 9 7.15 4.80 9.31
CA LEU A 9 6.96 3.37 9.00
C LEU A 9 6.31 3.07 7.65
N PHE A 10 5.94 4.10 6.87
CA PHE A 10 5.13 3.93 5.66
C PHE A 10 5.68 2.87 4.69
N GLY A 11 6.97 2.88 4.38
CA GLY A 11 7.56 1.91 3.45
C GLY A 11 7.44 0.46 3.91
N LEU A 12 7.49 0.21 5.22
CA LEU A 12 7.33 -1.13 5.80
C LEU A 12 5.88 -1.60 5.74
N LEU A 13 4.96 -0.73 6.15
CA LEU A 13 3.54 -1.08 6.23
C LEU A 13 2.89 -1.15 4.83
N ALA A 14 3.36 -0.33 3.89
CA ALA A 14 2.86 -0.32 2.52
C ALA A 14 3.38 -1.51 1.69
N SER A 15 4.58 -2.01 1.99
CA SER A 15 5.17 -3.21 1.38
C SER A 15 5.19 -4.39 2.37
N HIS A 16 4.21 -4.46 3.28
CA HIS A 16 4.18 -5.53 4.27
C HIS A 16 4.10 -6.88 3.54
N PRO A 17 5.03 -7.80 3.82
CA PRO A 17 5.06 -9.10 3.17
C PRO A 17 3.81 -9.91 3.51
N VAL A 18 3.66 -11.06 2.86
CA VAL A 18 2.48 -11.92 2.98
C VAL A 18 2.53 -12.78 4.26
N THR A 19 2.66 -12.10 5.40
CA THR A 19 2.68 -12.64 6.76
C THR A 19 1.65 -11.88 7.61
N PRO A 20 1.10 -12.46 8.69
CA PRO A 20 0.07 -11.78 9.45
C PRO A 20 0.66 -10.57 10.16
N LEU A 21 -0.07 -9.47 10.18
CA LEU A 21 0.28 -8.35 11.05
C LEU A 21 -0.10 -8.72 12.49
N VAL A 22 0.81 -9.43 13.17
CA VAL A 22 0.57 -9.95 14.53
C VAL A 22 0.67 -8.84 15.59
N SER A 23 1.64 -7.94 15.42
CA SER A 23 1.91 -6.89 16.41
C SER A 23 2.57 -5.69 15.75
N LEU A 24 2.20 -4.51 16.24
CA LEU A 24 2.86 -3.24 15.99
C LEU A 24 3.25 -2.68 17.37
N HIS A 25 4.55 -2.69 17.66
CA HIS A 25 5.15 -2.26 18.92
C HIS A 25 6.03 -1.04 18.62
N HIS A 26 6.48 -0.31 19.64
CA HIS A 26 7.21 0.97 19.49
C HIS A 26 6.42 2.13 18.86
N LEU A 27 5.09 2.11 19.02
CA LEU A 27 4.21 3.17 18.50
C LEU A 27 4.50 4.55 19.10
N ASP A 28 5.08 4.60 20.30
CA ASP A 28 5.47 5.79 21.05
C ASP A 28 6.69 6.51 20.43
N VAL A 29 7.57 5.80 19.73
CA VAL A 29 8.81 6.35 19.16
C VAL A 29 8.78 6.53 17.63
N VAL A 30 7.69 6.13 16.97
CA VAL A 30 7.48 6.29 15.52
C VAL A 30 6.46 7.38 15.22
N GLU A 31 6.48 7.91 13.99
CA GLU A 31 5.46 8.84 13.51
C GLU A 31 4.08 8.15 13.41
N PRO A 32 2.96 8.89 13.55
CA PRO A 32 1.63 8.36 13.27
C PRO A 32 1.57 7.74 11.86
N ILE A 33 0.99 6.55 11.74
CA ILE A 33 0.92 5.82 10.46
C ILE A 33 0.05 6.53 9.41
N PHE A 34 -0.88 7.37 9.85
CA PHE A 34 -1.69 8.24 9.00
C PHE A 34 -1.25 9.70 9.18
N PRO A 35 -1.23 10.51 8.10
CA PRO A 35 -0.84 11.92 8.20
C PRO A 35 -1.90 12.74 8.94
N ASN A 36 -1.46 13.82 9.59
CA ASN A 36 -2.31 14.84 10.22
C ASN A 36 -3.29 14.30 11.27
N VAL A 37 -2.93 13.21 11.95
CA VAL A 37 -3.69 12.64 13.07
C VAL A 37 -2.73 12.21 14.18
N THR A 38 -3.22 12.10 15.40
CA THR A 38 -2.48 11.53 16.52
C THR A 38 -2.30 10.02 16.36
N ARG A 39 -1.39 9.44 17.15
CA ARG A 39 -1.16 7.98 17.19
C ARG A 39 -2.42 7.21 17.54
N VAL A 40 -3.21 7.70 18.51
CA VAL A 40 -4.45 7.06 18.96
C VAL A 40 -5.51 7.09 17.87
N GLU A 41 -5.72 8.25 17.23
CA GLU A 41 -6.65 8.39 16.11
C GLU A 41 -6.23 7.51 14.92
N ALA A 42 -4.93 7.39 14.67
CA ALA A 42 -4.40 6.51 13.64
C ALA A 42 -4.74 5.03 13.90
N LEU A 43 -4.61 4.57 15.16
CA LEU A 43 -5.00 3.22 15.57
C LEU A 43 -6.52 3.01 15.48
N GLN A 44 -7.31 3.99 15.90
CA GLN A 44 -8.77 3.93 15.78
C GLN A 44 -9.19 3.81 14.31
N ARG A 45 -8.54 4.57 13.42
CA ARG A 45 -8.77 4.48 11.98
C ARG A 45 -8.38 3.12 11.41
N LEU A 46 -7.25 2.55 11.84
CA LEU A 46 -6.81 1.23 11.42
C LEU A 46 -7.73 0.11 11.94
N ALA A 47 -8.30 0.27 13.13
CA ALA A 47 -9.21 -0.71 13.72
C ALA A 47 -10.49 -0.93 12.89
N VAL A 48 -10.91 0.05 12.07
CA VAL A 48 -12.10 -0.07 11.22
C VAL A 48 -11.98 -1.20 10.19
N PRO A 49 -11.01 -1.18 9.25
CA PRO A 49 -10.83 -2.29 8.32
C PRO A 49 -10.39 -3.60 9.02
N MET A 50 -9.63 -3.52 10.12
CA MET A 50 -9.23 -4.72 10.88
C MET A 50 -10.42 -5.52 11.40
N LYS A 51 -11.49 -4.85 11.84
CA LYS A 51 -12.72 -5.53 12.28
C LYS A 51 -13.51 -6.16 11.13
N MET A 52 -13.26 -5.74 9.88
CA MET A 52 -13.96 -6.27 8.70
C MET A 52 -13.22 -7.47 8.09
N ASP A 53 -11.89 -7.40 8.01
CA ASP A 53 -11.04 -8.47 7.49
C ASP A 53 -9.63 -8.33 8.07
N SER A 54 -9.41 -8.88 9.27
CA SER A 54 -8.12 -8.83 9.95
C SER A 54 -7.03 -9.60 9.21
N ALA A 55 -7.40 -10.64 8.45
CA ALA A 55 -6.47 -11.43 7.65
C ALA A 55 -5.91 -10.62 6.47
N GLY A 56 -6.70 -9.72 5.89
CA GLY A 56 -6.31 -8.88 4.77
C GLY A 56 -5.58 -7.57 5.14
N ILE A 57 -5.49 -7.22 6.42
CA ILE A 57 -4.94 -5.92 6.83
C ILE A 57 -3.47 -5.76 6.42
N MET A 58 -3.15 -4.62 5.81
CA MET A 58 -1.84 -4.24 5.26
C MET A 58 -1.26 -5.22 4.24
N GLN A 59 -2.01 -6.25 3.83
CA GLN A 59 -1.56 -7.18 2.80
C GLN A 59 -1.38 -6.44 1.48
N GLN A 60 -0.18 -6.58 0.93
CA GLN A 60 0.17 -5.95 -0.33
C GLN A 60 -0.41 -6.72 -1.52
N SER A 61 -0.96 -5.99 -2.48
CA SER A 61 -1.37 -6.50 -3.78
C SER A 61 -0.91 -5.53 -4.86
N ILE A 62 -0.33 -6.06 -5.94
CA ILE A 62 0.29 -5.25 -7.00
C ILE A 62 -0.44 -5.51 -8.31
N CYS A 63 -0.75 -4.44 -9.04
CA CYS A 63 -1.40 -4.51 -10.34
C CYS A 63 -0.97 -3.37 -11.24
N TYR A 64 -1.35 -3.49 -12.51
CA TYR A 64 -0.86 -2.61 -13.56
C TYR A 64 -2.02 -1.99 -14.30
N ASP A 65 -1.95 -0.67 -14.50
CA ASP A 65 -2.76 -0.01 -15.50
C ASP A 65 -1.97 0.04 -16.81
N LYS A 66 -2.28 -0.90 -17.72
CA LYS A 66 -1.59 -1.01 -19.01
C LYS A 66 -1.80 0.23 -19.88
N SER A 67 -2.98 0.83 -19.83
CA SER A 67 -3.32 1.98 -20.68
C SER A 67 -2.52 3.24 -20.31
N ARG A 68 -2.26 3.42 -19.01
CA ARG A 68 -1.54 4.58 -18.47
C ARG A 68 -0.08 4.28 -18.14
N SER A 69 0.34 3.01 -18.29
CA SER A 69 1.67 2.51 -17.90
C SER A 69 2.00 2.82 -16.44
N TRP A 70 1.07 2.50 -15.53
CA TRP A 70 1.23 2.70 -14.10
C TRP A 70 1.33 1.38 -13.35
N THR A 71 2.15 1.33 -12.32
CA THR A 71 2.10 0.31 -11.28
C THR A 71 1.30 0.82 -10.09
N VAL A 72 0.35 0.01 -9.64
CA VAL A 72 -0.50 0.28 -8.48
C VAL A 72 -0.17 -0.75 -7.40
N SER A 73 0.19 -0.27 -6.22
CA SER A 73 0.40 -1.10 -5.02
C SER A 73 -0.70 -0.77 -4.02
N VAL A 74 -1.41 -1.78 -3.55
CA VAL A 74 -2.47 -1.67 -2.56
C VAL A 74 -2.03 -2.39 -1.29
N SER A 75 -1.86 -1.66 -0.20
CA SER A 75 -1.78 -2.20 1.17
C SER A 75 -3.16 -2.00 1.81
N TRP A 76 -3.98 -3.04 1.77
CA TRP A 76 -5.41 -2.91 2.09
C TRP A 76 -5.62 -2.48 3.55
N GLY A 77 -6.49 -1.50 3.75
CA GLY A 77 -6.75 -0.90 5.07
C GLY A 77 -5.67 0.08 5.55
N PHE A 78 -4.66 0.36 4.74
CA PHE A 78 -3.62 1.34 5.05
C PHE A 78 -3.42 2.37 3.95
N ALA A 79 -2.86 1.98 2.80
CA ALA A 79 -2.47 2.91 1.75
C ALA A 79 -2.50 2.29 0.33
N VAL A 80 -2.68 3.16 -0.67
CA VAL A 80 -2.50 2.85 -2.08
C VAL A 80 -1.39 3.73 -2.64
N GLN A 81 -0.50 3.16 -3.43
CA GLN A 81 0.56 3.87 -4.15
C GLN A 81 0.36 3.71 -5.65
N ILE A 82 0.45 4.82 -6.38
CA ILE A 82 0.48 4.82 -7.84
C ILE A 82 1.84 5.33 -8.30
N PHE A 83 2.57 4.48 -9.01
CA PHE A 83 3.86 4.78 -9.59
C PHE A 83 3.71 5.04 -11.09
N ARG A 84 4.47 6.01 -11.59
CA ARG A 84 4.68 6.16 -13.04
C ARG A 84 5.66 5.08 -13.50
N GLY A 85 5.30 4.32 -14.52
CA GLY A 85 6.12 3.24 -15.07
C GLY A 85 5.66 1.87 -14.58
N VAL A 86 6.20 0.84 -15.22
CA VAL A 86 5.91 -0.57 -14.91
C VAL A 86 7.10 -1.13 -14.13
N PHE A 87 6.88 -1.41 -12.85
CA PHE A 87 7.87 -1.99 -11.95
C PHE A 87 7.60 -3.47 -11.70
N SER A 88 8.66 -4.25 -11.43
CA SER A 88 8.49 -5.66 -11.09
C SER A 88 7.87 -5.83 -9.68
N PRO A 89 7.14 -6.95 -9.43
CA PRO A 89 6.74 -7.38 -8.10
C PRO A 89 7.83 -7.23 -7.04
N ARG A 90 8.99 -7.82 -7.33
CA ARG A 90 10.17 -7.83 -6.46
C ARG A 90 10.59 -6.41 -6.05
N GLU A 91 10.51 -5.45 -6.97
CA GLU A 91 10.88 -4.07 -6.68
C GLU A 91 9.88 -3.35 -5.77
N ILE A 92 8.59 -3.64 -5.91
CA ILE A 92 7.51 -3.00 -5.14
C ILE A 92 7.29 -3.67 -3.78
N GLU A 93 7.57 -4.97 -3.68
CA GLU A 93 7.58 -5.75 -2.43
C GLU A 93 8.77 -5.39 -1.53
N MET A 94 9.85 -4.83 -2.09
CA MET A 94 10.94 -4.27 -1.28
C MET A 94 10.50 -2.93 -0.65
N PRO A 95 10.52 -2.79 0.68
CA PRO A 95 10.07 -1.59 1.37
C PRO A 95 10.94 -0.38 0.99
N SER A 96 10.29 0.73 0.65
CA SER A 96 11.00 1.99 0.40
C SER A 96 11.54 2.55 1.70
N ARG A 97 12.76 3.09 1.67
CA ARG A 97 13.38 3.72 2.84
C ARG A 97 12.66 5.02 3.24
N THR A 98 11.75 4.91 4.21
CA THR A 98 11.06 6.06 4.86
C THR A 98 11.41 6.17 6.35
N PHE A 99 12.15 5.20 6.89
CA PHE A 99 12.49 5.06 8.31
C PHE A 99 14.02 5.05 8.50
N LEU A 100 14.45 5.37 9.72
CA LEU A 100 15.84 5.26 10.16
C LEU A 100 16.06 3.94 10.90
N ASN A 101 17.30 3.46 10.92
CA ASN A 101 17.66 2.30 11.75
C ASN A 101 17.59 2.64 13.25
N TRP A 102 17.70 1.63 14.12
CA TRP A 102 17.64 1.79 15.59
C TRP A 102 18.67 2.79 16.13
N TYR A 103 19.84 2.91 15.49
CA TYR A 103 20.87 3.89 15.83
C TYR A 103 20.56 5.31 15.33
N ARG A 104 19.36 5.55 14.78
CA ARG A 104 18.92 6.81 14.16
C ARG A 104 19.83 7.28 13.04
N ARG A 105 20.51 6.35 12.37
CA ARG A 105 21.37 6.61 11.22
C ARG A 105 20.65 6.25 9.92
N ALA A 106 20.99 6.96 8.85
CA ALA A 106 20.53 6.68 7.49
C ALA A 106 21.44 5.65 6.77
N ASP A 107 22.18 4.83 7.51
CA ASP A 107 23.02 3.77 6.93
C ASP A 107 22.14 2.57 6.52
N TYR A 108 22.34 2.09 5.29
CA TYR A 108 21.58 1.02 4.66
C TYR A 108 22.08 -0.39 5.01
N THR A 109 23.28 -0.51 5.58
CA THR A 109 23.88 -1.81 5.92
C THR A 109 23.40 -2.37 7.26
N ALA A 110 22.71 -1.56 8.06
CA ALA A 110 22.33 -1.88 9.44
C ALA A 110 20.84 -2.24 9.61
N TYR A 111 20.16 -2.69 8.54
CA TYR A 111 18.78 -3.19 8.62
C TYR A 111 18.76 -4.72 8.58
N ALA A 112 17.86 -5.35 9.35
CA ALA A 112 17.67 -6.80 9.36
C ALA A 112 16.93 -7.34 8.11
N PHE A 113 16.63 -6.47 7.13
CA PHE A 113 15.87 -6.80 5.93
C PHE A 113 16.28 -5.89 4.76
N ASN A 114 16.01 -6.35 3.55
CA ASN A 114 16.32 -5.60 2.33
C ASN A 114 15.38 -4.39 2.20
N THR A 115 15.96 -3.24 1.86
CA THR A 115 15.21 -2.01 1.59
C THR A 115 15.51 -1.50 0.20
N ARG A 116 14.50 -0.96 -0.49
CA ARG A 116 14.70 -0.32 -1.78
C ARG A 116 15.31 1.07 -1.56
N PRO A 117 16.38 1.44 -2.29
CA PRO A 117 16.95 2.78 -2.19
C PRO A 117 15.90 3.86 -2.51
N VAL A 118 16.11 5.05 -1.97
CA VAL A 118 15.29 6.22 -2.33
C VAL A 118 15.45 6.46 -3.83
N ALA A 119 14.32 6.53 -4.54
CA ALA A 119 14.32 6.69 -5.99
C ALA A 119 15.08 7.97 -6.37
N ARG A 120 16.14 7.81 -7.18
CA ARG A 120 16.95 8.94 -7.65
C ARG A 120 16.23 9.76 -8.72
N ASN A 121 15.40 9.09 -9.53
CA ASN A 121 14.64 9.77 -10.57
C ASN A 121 13.37 10.39 -9.95
N PRO A 122 13.18 11.72 -10.06
CA PRO A 122 12.01 12.41 -9.51
C PRO A 122 10.66 11.87 -10.00
N CYS A 123 10.60 11.37 -11.24
CA CYS A 123 9.40 10.79 -11.84
C CYS A 123 8.91 9.51 -11.16
N GLN A 124 9.81 8.78 -10.50
CA GLN A 124 9.52 7.52 -9.83
C GLN A 124 8.91 7.72 -8.44
N LYS A 125 8.82 8.96 -7.94
CA LYS A 125 8.13 9.26 -6.68
C LYS A 125 6.65 8.84 -6.79
N PRO A 126 6.16 7.94 -5.93
CA PRO A 126 4.78 7.50 -5.98
C PRO A 126 3.79 8.56 -5.48
N PHE A 127 2.60 8.55 -6.05
CA PHE A 127 1.44 9.22 -5.46
C PHE A 127 0.84 8.32 -4.40
N VAL A 128 0.81 8.82 -3.16
CA VAL A 128 0.31 8.07 -2.00
C VAL A 128 -1.13 8.48 -1.69
N PHE A 129 -1.97 7.50 -1.40
CA PHE A 129 -3.34 7.66 -0.96
C PHE A 129 -3.52 6.90 0.35
N TYR A 130 -3.98 7.56 1.41
CA TYR A 130 -4.20 6.93 2.71
C TYR A 130 -5.65 6.56 2.90
N LEU A 131 -5.90 5.46 3.63
CA LEU A 131 -7.25 5.06 4.00
C LEU A 131 -7.96 6.23 4.68
N SER A 132 -9.15 6.54 4.19
CA SER A 132 -10.05 7.53 4.79
C SER A 132 -11.30 6.88 5.36
N LYS A 133 -11.90 5.92 4.64
CA LYS A 133 -13.15 5.26 5.04
C LYS A 133 -13.10 3.81 4.59
N ALA A 134 -13.71 2.92 5.38
CA ALA A 134 -13.98 1.54 5.00
C ALA A 134 -15.38 1.18 5.46
N ARG A 135 -16.08 0.39 4.66
CA ARG A 135 -17.41 -0.13 4.96
C ARG A 135 -17.59 -1.52 4.35
N SER A 136 -18.42 -2.34 5.00
CA SER A 136 -18.85 -3.61 4.44
C SER A 136 -20.17 -3.42 3.67
N LEU A 137 -20.26 -4.00 2.47
CA LEU A 137 -21.49 -4.14 1.71
C LEU A 137 -22.03 -5.56 1.92
N THR A 138 -22.89 -5.72 2.92
CA THR A 138 -23.43 -7.02 3.33
C THR A 138 -24.11 -7.76 2.18
N SER A 139 -24.84 -7.04 1.31
CA SER A 139 -25.55 -7.62 0.16
C SER A 139 -24.64 -8.27 -0.88
N LEU A 140 -23.37 -7.86 -0.95
CA LEU A 140 -22.39 -8.33 -1.94
C LEU A 140 -21.23 -9.10 -1.31
N ASN A 141 -21.28 -9.35 0.01
CA ASN A 141 -20.18 -9.90 0.79
C ASN A 141 -18.82 -9.28 0.41
N THR A 142 -18.80 -7.94 0.27
CA THR A 142 -17.65 -7.19 -0.27
C THR A 142 -17.40 -5.98 0.60
N THR A 143 -16.13 -5.72 0.93
CA THR A 143 -15.72 -4.49 1.58
C THR A 143 -15.36 -3.43 0.55
N VAL A 144 -15.69 -2.19 0.85
CA VAL A 144 -15.32 -1.01 0.05
C VAL A 144 -14.54 -0.06 0.92
N SER A 145 -13.35 0.28 0.47
CA SER A 145 -12.46 1.22 1.14
C SER A 145 -12.09 2.37 0.23
N GLU A 146 -12.12 3.58 0.78
CA GLU A 146 -11.82 4.83 0.10
C GLU A 146 -10.50 5.39 0.64
N TYR A 147 -9.61 5.75 -0.27
CA TYR A 147 -8.28 6.27 0.03
C TYR A 147 -8.15 7.66 -0.57
N GLN A 148 -7.82 8.63 0.27
CA GLN A 148 -7.66 10.02 -0.13
C GLN A 148 -6.19 10.31 -0.43
N ARG A 149 -5.95 11.08 -1.49
CA ARG A 149 -4.59 11.47 -1.88
C ARG A 149 -3.91 12.28 -0.79
N HIS A 150 -2.70 11.87 -0.45
CA HIS A 150 -1.78 12.68 0.33
C HIS A 150 -1.16 13.75 -0.56
N ARG A 151 -1.55 15.01 -0.35
CA ARG A 151 -1.07 16.14 -1.14
C ARG A 151 0.27 16.62 -0.63
N VAL A 152 1.33 16.03 -1.17
CA VAL A 152 2.71 16.49 -1.00
C VAL A 152 3.26 17.02 -2.32
N PRO A 153 4.17 18.02 -2.29
CA PRO A 153 4.86 18.47 -3.48
C PRO A 153 5.48 17.30 -4.24
N HIS A 154 5.11 17.16 -5.51
CA HIS A 154 5.75 16.22 -6.42
C HIS A 154 6.74 16.99 -7.28
N PRO A 155 7.97 16.49 -7.44
CA PRO A 155 8.93 17.13 -8.31
C PRO A 155 8.45 17.08 -9.76
N GLU A 156 8.92 18.01 -10.57
CA GLU A 156 8.63 17.99 -12.00
C GLU A 156 9.13 16.68 -12.63
N CYS A 157 8.30 16.12 -13.51
CA CYS A 157 8.60 14.89 -14.20
C CYS A 157 8.57 15.11 -15.71
N LYS A 158 9.69 14.79 -16.39
CA LYS A 158 9.86 14.96 -17.83
C LYS A 158 9.40 13.75 -18.66
N TRP A 159 8.94 12.67 -18.03
CA TRP A 159 8.45 11.50 -18.75
C TRP A 159 7.15 11.83 -19.48
N LYS A 160 7.13 11.55 -20.79
CA LYS A 160 5.95 11.72 -21.65
C LYS A 160 4.97 10.56 -21.43
N MET A 161 4.24 10.60 -20.33
CA MET A 161 3.25 9.58 -19.98
C MET A 161 2.09 10.16 -19.17
N ALA A 162 1.02 9.38 -19.03
CA ALA A 162 -0.13 9.77 -18.22
C ALA A 162 0.30 10.12 -16.78
N ASP A 163 -0.18 11.26 -16.29
CA ASP A 163 0.15 11.74 -14.95
C ASP A 163 -0.94 11.34 -13.93
N PRO A 164 -0.60 10.57 -12.87
CA PRO A 164 -1.52 10.28 -11.78
C PRO A 164 -1.94 11.50 -10.95
N SER A 165 -1.37 12.69 -11.20
CA SER A 165 -1.73 13.95 -10.53
C SER A 165 -3.20 14.36 -10.71
N SER A 166 -3.89 13.81 -11.69
CA SER A 166 -5.35 13.99 -11.87
C SER A 166 -6.19 13.16 -10.90
N ILE A 167 -5.62 12.12 -10.28
CA ILE A 167 -6.29 11.22 -9.35
C ILE A 167 -6.27 11.83 -7.94
N ASN A 168 -7.44 11.89 -7.31
CA ASN A 168 -7.63 12.41 -5.96
C ASN A 168 -8.10 11.32 -4.98
N MET A 169 -8.71 10.24 -5.50
CA MET A 169 -9.26 9.17 -4.69
C MET A 169 -9.01 7.81 -5.33
N ALA A 170 -8.64 6.84 -4.52
CA ALA A 170 -8.67 5.43 -4.90
C ALA A 170 -9.81 4.73 -4.14
N VAL A 171 -10.57 3.90 -4.83
CA VAL A 171 -11.63 3.07 -4.23
C VAL A 171 -11.24 1.62 -4.45
N VAL A 172 -11.09 0.88 -3.36
CA VAL A 172 -10.71 -0.54 -3.38
C VAL A 172 -11.90 -1.37 -2.94
N TYR A 173 -12.33 -2.27 -3.83
CA TYR A 173 -13.27 -3.34 -3.55
C TYR A 173 -12.48 -4.57 -3.15
N LYS A 174 -12.81 -5.18 -2.02
CA LYS A 174 -12.16 -6.42 -1.57
C LYS A 174 -13.18 -7.41 -1.05
N ARG A 175 -13.14 -8.64 -1.56
CA ARG A 175 -13.89 -9.75 -0.98
C ARG A 175 -13.08 -10.39 0.16
N PRO A 176 -13.70 -10.67 1.32
CA PRO A 176 -13.08 -11.49 2.36
C PRO A 176 -12.75 -12.88 1.80
N ASP A 177 -11.62 -13.44 2.22
CA ASP A 177 -11.20 -14.79 1.84
C ASP A 177 -10.85 -15.58 3.11
N PRO A 178 -11.75 -16.47 3.56
CA PRO A 178 -11.53 -17.25 4.78
C PRO A 178 -10.28 -18.14 4.71
N GLN A 179 -9.86 -18.53 3.51
CA GLN A 179 -8.71 -19.38 3.27
C GLN A 179 -7.45 -18.59 2.90
N LEU A 180 -7.44 -17.28 3.12
CA LEU A 180 -6.32 -16.42 2.72
C LEU A 180 -4.97 -17.01 3.16
N TRP A 181 -4.86 -17.47 4.42
CA TRP A 181 -3.61 -17.96 5.00
C TRP A 181 -3.14 -19.33 4.49
N SER A 182 -4.01 -20.12 3.86
CA SER A 182 -3.65 -21.41 3.27
C SER A 182 -3.27 -21.31 1.79
N ARG A 183 -3.31 -20.12 1.19
CA ARG A 183 -2.96 -19.88 -0.22
C ARG A 183 -1.46 -19.65 -0.44
N SER A 184 -1.07 -19.69 -1.72
CA SER A 184 0.26 -19.38 -2.25
C SER A 184 0.86 -18.09 -1.66
N PRO A 185 2.19 -17.92 -1.65
CA PRO A 185 2.86 -16.76 -1.07
C PRO A 185 2.31 -15.41 -1.54
N ARG A 186 1.90 -15.28 -2.81
CA ARG A 186 1.01 -14.19 -3.25
C ARG A 186 -0.45 -14.61 -3.08
N ARG A 187 -1.15 -13.94 -2.18
CA ARG A 187 -2.49 -14.37 -1.73
C ARG A 187 -3.64 -13.57 -2.33
N ASN A 188 -3.44 -12.27 -2.52
CA ASN A 188 -4.38 -11.42 -3.25
C ASN A 188 -3.67 -10.72 -4.39
N CYS A 189 -4.36 -10.64 -5.52
CA CYS A 189 -3.98 -9.85 -6.68
C CYS A 189 -4.95 -8.69 -6.81
N CYS A 190 -4.47 -7.56 -7.33
CA CYS A 190 -5.34 -6.42 -7.64
C CYS A 190 -5.58 -6.27 -9.13
N ARG A 191 -6.63 -5.55 -9.51
CA ARG A 191 -6.96 -5.22 -10.91
C ARG A 191 -7.51 -3.81 -10.98
N VAL A 192 -6.97 -3.00 -11.90
CA VAL A 192 -7.50 -1.67 -12.16
C VAL A 192 -8.78 -1.80 -12.99
N MET A 193 -9.88 -1.30 -12.46
CA MET A 193 -11.20 -1.35 -13.08
C MET A 193 -11.46 -0.08 -13.89
N SER A 194 -12.27 -0.20 -14.95
CA SER A 194 -12.78 0.97 -15.66
C SER A 194 -13.71 1.76 -14.74
N THR A 195 -13.53 3.08 -14.72
CA THR A 195 -14.34 3.98 -13.91
C THR A 195 -14.77 5.18 -14.73
N LYS A 196 -16.05 5.53 -14.61
CA LYS A 196 -16.63 6.72 -15.27
C LYS A 196 -16.39 8.00 -14.45
N LYS A 197 -15.98 7.88 -13.19
CA LYS A 197 -15.81 9.03 -12.29
C LYS A 197 -14.43 9.66 -12.47
N LYS A 198 -14.41 10.90 -12.99
CA LYS A 198 -13.18 11.68 -13.15
C LYS A 198 -12.44 11.82 -11.81
N GLY A 199 -11.11 11.71 -11.85
CA GLY A 199 -10.23 11.85 -10.69
C GLY A 199 -10.33 10.73 -9.64
N THR A 200 -11.02 9.63 -9.96
CA THR A 200 -11.08 8.42 -9.12
C THR A 200 -10.45 7.27 -9.86
N ILE A 201 -9.73 6.40 -9.16
CA ILE A 201 -9.32 5.08 -9.66
C ILE A 201 -10.06 4.00 -8.87
N THR A 202 -10.59 3.01 -9.56
CA THR A 202 -11.28 1.88 -8.92
C THR A 202 -10.41 0.64 -9.05
N ILE A 203 -10.24 -0.09 -7.96
CA ILE A 203 -9.35 -1.26 -7.88
C ILE A 203 -10.14 -2.41 -7.26
N ASP A 204 -10.10 -3.57 -7.89
CA ASP A 204 -10.59 -4.83 -7.32
C ASP A 204 -9.41 -5.57 -6.68
N VAL A 205 -9.58 -6.10 -5.48
CA VAL A 205 -8.62 -6.94 -4.76
C VAL A 205 -9.29 -8.24 -4.39
N GLY A 206 -8.69 -9.36 -4.78
CA GLY A 206 -9.19 -10.67 -4.43
C GLY A 206 -8.23 -11.76 -4.88
N MET A 207 -8.75 -12.97 -5.02
CA MET A 207 -7.95 -14.12 -5.45
C MET A 207 -7.23 -13.86 -6.78
N CYS A 208 -5.98 -14.28 -6.84
CA CYS A 208 -5.20 -14.31 -8.07
C CYS A 208 -5.81 -15.33 -9.05
N ARG A 209 -5.84 -14.96 -10.33
CA ARG A 209 -6.19 -15.86 -11.43
C ARG A 209 -4.94 -16.59 -11.93
N ASP A 210 -5.16 -17.62 -12.74
CA ASP A 210 -4.08 -18.33 -13.42
C ASP A 210 -3.19 -17.34 -14.19
N GLY A 211 -1.88 -17.41 -13.96
CA GLY A 211 -0.88 -16.52 -14.57
C GLY A 211 -0.68 -15.15 -13.91
N GLU A 212 -1.43 -14.81 -12.84
CA GLU A 212 -1.20 -13.58 -12.05
C GLU A 212 -0.23 -13.80 -10.86
N ILE A 213 0.11 -15.07 -10.59
CA ILE A 213 1.07 -15.45 -9.56
C ILE A 213 2.48 -15.31 -10.14
N SER A 214 3.34 -14.52 -9.49
CA SER A 214 4.78 -14.61 -9.75
C SER A 214 5.33 -15.72 -8.87
N GLU A 215 5.82 -16.78 -9.49
CA GLU A 215 6.65 -17.78 -8.80
C GLU A 215 7.87 -17.05 -8.22
N VAL A 216 8.20 -17.37 -6.96
CA VAL A 216 9.32 -16.76 -6.22
C VAL A 216 10.55 -17.62 -6.41
#